data_AF-A2D8X4-F1
#
_entry.id   AF-A2D8X4-F1
#
_cell.length_a   1.000
_cell.length_b   1.000
_cell.length_c   1.000
_cell.angle_alpha   90.00
_cell.angle_beta   90.00
_cell.angle_gamma   90.00
#
_symmetry.space_group_name_H-M   'P 1'
#
loop_
_entity.id
_entity.type
_entity.pdbx_description
1 polymer ?
#
loop_
_entity_poly.entity_id
_entity_poly.type
_entity_poly.pdbx_seq_one_letter_code
_entity_poly.pdbx_strand_id
1 'polypeptide(L)'
;MEASPAQKVIFDPENDYKIRVIEPEQFKETKKLKAGCDQFSTEVNDFMGAVKQFLEFMETQSRRVEDQKLRSIALRNRVQEEIESRKKAQMDIQNLIESKQKQLEKLNAEIRSWEEYDRQLAENKDKLAMI
;
A
#
# COMPACT_ATOMS: atom_id res chain seq x y z
N MET A 1 -3.55 12.43 -80.16
CA MET A 1 -3.15 11.19 -79.47
C MET A 1 -1.96 11.54 -78.62
N GLU A 2 -2.13 11.60 -77.31
CA GLU A 2 -1.04 11.89 -76.39
C GLU A 2 0.06 10.86 -76.58
N ALA A 3 1.27 11.32 -76.89
CA ALA A 3 2.42 10.47 -77.03
C ALA A 3 2.69 9.79 -75.69
N SER A 4 2.59 8.46 -75.66
CA SER A 4 3.05 7.65 -74.54
C SER A 4 4.46 8.09 -74.17
N PRO A 5 4.76 8.38 -72.88
CA PRO A 5 6.08 8.87 -72.50
C PRO A 5 7.10 7.80 -72.91
N ALA A 6 8.04 8.17 -73.78
CA ALA A 6 9.11 7.29 -74.20
C ALA A 6 9.90 6.85 -72.95
N GLN A 7 9.82 5.57 -72.60
CA GLN A 7 10.62 5.01 -71.51
C GLN A 7 12.09 5.15 -71.89
N LYS A 8 12.80 6.05 -71.20
CA LYS A 8 14.26 6.19 -71.34
C LYS A 8 14.90 4.93 -70.77
N VAL A 9 15.48 4.14 -71.66
CA VAL A 9 16.27 2.97 -71.33
C VAL A 9 17.73 3.40 -71.20
N ILE A 10 18.30 3.17 -70.03
CA ILE A 10 19.66 3.54 -69.64
C ILE A 10 20.48 2.25 -69.54
N PHE A 11 21.65 2.22 -70.18
CA PHE A 11 22.62 1.16 -70.02
C PHE A 11 23.56 1.53 -68.88
N ASP A 12 23.54 0.76 -67.80
CA ASP A 12 24.37 1.01 -66.61
C ASP A 12 25.84 0.60 -66.90
N PRO A 13 26.77 1.56 -67.06
CA PRO A 13 28.16 1.24 -67.39
C PRO A 13 28.90 0.55 -66.23
N GLU A 14 28.42 0.69 -64.99
CA GLU A 14 29.04 0.13 -63.79
C GLU A 14 28.57 -1.30 -63.49
N ASN A 15 27.54 -1.81 -64.19
CA ASN A 15 27.02 -3.17 -64.02
C ASN A 15 26.84 -3.88 -65.36
N ASP A 16 27.93 -4.12 -66.10
CA ASP A 16 27.94 -4.90 -67.34
C ASP A 16 26.89 -4.45 -68.38
N TYR A 17 26.67 -3.14 -68.53
CA TYR A 17 25.68 -2.56 -69.45
C TYR A 17 24.26 -3.13 -69.28
N LYS A 18 23.88 -3.54 -68.07
CA LYS A 18 22.52 -4.01 -67.81
C LYS A 18 21.52 -2.92 -68.10
N ILE A 19 20.47 -3.30 -68.83
CA ILE A 19 19.36 -2.45 -69.23
C ILE A 19 18.57 -2.04 -67.98
N ARG A 20 18.48 -0.75 -67.70
CA ARG A 20 17.70 -0.18 -66.60
C ARG A 20 16.78 0.94 -67.10
N VAL A 21 15.63 1.08 -66.45
CA VAL A 21 14.64 2.12 -66.76
C VAL A 21 14.76 3.32 -65.81
N ILE A 22 15.57 3.20 -64.75
CA ILE A 22 15.80 4.21 -63.71
C ILE A 22 17.31 4.48 -63.64
N GLU A 23 17.68 5.75 -63.44
CA GLU A 23 19.09 6.14 -63.27
C GLU A 23 19.76 5.35 -62.12
N PRO A 24 20.96 4.79 -62.34
CA PRO A 24 21.65 3.96 -61.35
C PRO A 24 21.84 4.65 -59.98
N GLU A 25 22.14 5.94 -59.98
CA GLU A 25 22.32 6.73 -58.75
C GLU A 25 21.00 6.95 -58.00
N GLN A 26 19.91 7.25 -58.71
CA GLN A 26 18.57 7.36 -58.10
C GLN A 26 18.13 6.03 -57.49
N PHE A 27 18.46 4.90 -58.13
CA PHE A 27 18.19 3.57 -57.59
C PHE A 27 19.02 3.25 -56.34
N LYS A 28 20.32 3.60 -56.32
CA LYS A 28 21.20 3.43 -55.15
C LYS A 28 20.68 4.24 -53.95
N GLU A 29 20.35 5.51 -54.17
CA GLU A 29 19.81 6.39 -53.12
C GLU A 29 18.44 5.93 -52.61
N THR A 30 17.54 5.49 -53.50
CA THR A 30 16.24 4.92 -53.10
C THR A 30 16.40 3.63 -52.27
N LYS A 31 17.39 2.79 -52.60
CA LYS A 31 17.72 1.60 -51.80
C LYS A 31 18.27 1.95 -50.41
N LYS A 32 19.15 2.95 -50.31
CA LYS A 32 19.65 3.43 -49.02
C LYS A 32 18.53 4.00 -48.17
N LEU A 33 17.66 4.81 -48.77
CA LEU A 33 16.49 5.38 -48.08
C LEU A 33 15.57 4.27 -47.55
N LYS A 34 15.29 3.24 -48.37
CA LYS A 34 14.50 2.08 -47.93
C LYS A 34 15.14 1.37 -46.73
N ALA A 35 16.44 1.08 -46.80
CA ALA A 35 17.16 0.44 -45.70
C ALA A 35 17.13 1.30 -44.42
N GLY A 36 17.30 2.62 -44.54
CA GLY A 36 17.18 3.56 -43.42
C GLY A 36 15.77 3.59 -42.82
N CYS A 37 14.73 3.56 -43.65
CA CYS A 37 13.34 3.48 -43.18
C CYS A 37 13.05 2.16 -42.45
N ASP A 38 13.55 1.04 -42.96
CA ASP A 38 13.38 -0.28 -42.33
C ASP A 38 14.09 -0.34 -40.96
N GLN A 39 15.30 0.23 -40.88
CA GLN A 39 16.05 0.32 -39.63
C GLN A 39 15.36 1.25 -38.61
N PHE A 40 14.92 2.43 -39.04
CA PHE A 40 14.16 3.35 -38.19
C PHE A 40 12.88 2.70 -37.66
N SER A 41 12.15 1.97 -38.51
CA SER A 41 10.94 1.25 -38.09
C SER A 41 11.25 0.18 -37.04
N THR A 42 12.39 -0.50 -37.15
CA THR A 42 12.85 -1.48 -36.16
C THR A 42 13.16 -0.80 -34.83
N GLU A 43 13.95 0.27 -34.83
CA GLU A 43 14.30 1.01 -33.61
C GLU A 43 13.07 1.59 -32.89
N VAL A 44 12.08 2.07 -33.66
CA VAL A 44 10.80 2.56 -33.11
C VAL A 44 10.02 1.41 -32.46
N ASN A 45 9.98 0.23 -33.07
CA ASN A 45 9.31 -0.93 -32.49
C ASN A 45 9.97 -1.39 -31.20
N ASP A 46 11.30 -1.43 -31.15
CA ASP A 46 12.06 -1.79 -29.95
C ASP A 46 11.82 -0.79 -28.83
N PHE A 47 11.83 0.51 -29.14
CA PHE A 47 11.52 1.56 -28.19
C PHE A 47 10.09 1.43 -27.63
N MET A 48 9.09 1.21 -28.48
CA MET A 48 7.72 0.95 -28.02
C MET A 48 7.63 -0.28 -27.12
N GLY A 49 8.39 -1.33 -27.44
CA GLY A 49 8.51 -2.52 -26.59
C GLY A 49 9.06 -2.21 -25.20
N ALA A 50 10.15 -1.43 -25.13
CA ALA A 50 10.75 -1.00 -23.87
C ALA A 50 9.80 -0.13 -23.03
N VAL A 51 9.10 0.82 -23.67
CA VAL A 51 8.09 1.66 -23.00
C VAL A 51 6.96 0.82 -22.43
N LYS A 52 6.47 -0.17 -23.17
CA LYS A 52 5.42 -1.08 -22.70
C LYS A 52 5.86 -1.86 -21.47
N GLN A 53 7.07 -2.45 -21.50
CA GLN A 53 7.61 -3.17 -20.35
C GLN A 53 7.80 -2.26 -19.14
N PHE A 54 8.25 -1.02 -19.35
CA PHE A 54 8.39 -0.05 -18.27
C PHE A 54 7.04 0.32 -17.64
N LEU A 55 6.00 0.53 -18.45
CA LEU A 55 4.65 0.80 -17.96
C LEU A 55 4.09 -0.37 -17.14
N GLU A 56 4.27 -1.61 -17.60
CA GLU A 56 3.85 -2.82 -16.88
C GLU A 56 4.59 -2.96 -15.53
N PHE A 57 5.89 -2.67 -15.53
CA PHE A 57 6.69 -2.64 -14.30
C PHE A 57 6.19 -1.57 -13.34
N MET A 58 5.94 -0.35 -13.83
CA MET A 58 5.46 0.76 -13.02
C MET A 58 4.08 0.46 -12.41
N GLU A 59 3.18 -0.14 -13.16
CA GLU A 59 1.87 -0.56 -12.66
C GLU A 59 2.01 -1.62 -11.55
N THR A 60 2.89 -2.59 -11.75
CA THR A 60 3.17 -3.63 -10.75
C THR A 60 3.73 -3.02 -9.46
N GLN A 61 4.67 -2.08 -9.55
CA GLN A 61 5.20 -1.40 -8.37
C GLN A 61 4.15 -0.54 -7.66
N SER A 62 3.32 0.19 -8.43
CA SER A 62 2.22 0.99 -7.88
C SER A 62 1.25 0.13 -7.06
N ARG A 63 0.83 -1.03 -7.60
CA ARG A 63 -0.02 -1.98 -6.89
C ARG A 63 0.64 -2.52 -5.61
N ARG A 64 1.94 -2.82 -5.64
CA ARG A 64 2.68 -3.28 -4.45
C ARG A 64 2.75 -2.20 -3.37
N VAL A 65 3.00 -0.95 -3.75
CA VAL A 65 3.03 0.18 -2.81
C VAL A 65 1.68 0.37 -2.15
N GLU A 66 0.59 0.32 -2.93
CA GLU A 66 -0.76 0.49 -2.38
C GLU A 66 -1.12 -0.66 -1.43
N ASP A 67 -0.81 -1.91 -1.77
CA ASP A 67 -1.03 -3.06 -0.87
C ASP A 67 -0.25 -2.90 0.45
N GLN A 68 1.02 -2.48 0.40
CA GLN A 68 1.80 -2.23 1.62
C GLN A 68 1.25 -1.07 2.44
N LYS A 69 0.75 -0.02 1.79
CA LYS A 69 0.11 1.11 2.46
C LYS A 69 -1.15 0.67 3.20
N LEU A 70 -2.01 -0.13 2.56
CA LEU A 70 -3.21 -0.70 3.17
C LEU A 70 -2.86 -1.60 4.36
N ARG A 71 -1.86 -2.48 4.22
CA ARG A 71 -1.39 -3.33 5.33
C ARG A 71 -0.88 -2.51 6.51
N SER A 72 -0.11 -1.46 6.24
CA SER A 72 0.40 -0.56 7.29
C SER A 72 -0.74 0.13 8.04
N ILE A 73 -1.76 0.62 7.32
CA ILE A 73 -2.96 1.20 7.93
C ILE A 73 -3.70 0.18 8.79
N ALA A 74 -3.90 -1.05 8.28
CA ALA A 74 -4.58 -2.11 9.02
C ALA A 74 -3.85 -2.47 10.32
N LEU A 75 -2.52 -2.60 10.27
CA LEU A 75 -1.70 -2.86 11.45
C LEU A 75 -1.78 -1.71 12.46
N ARG A 76 -1.73 -0.46 11.98
CA ARG A 76 -1.87 0.72 12.84
C ARG A 76 -3.23 0.74 13.54
N ASN A 77 -4.31 0.45 12.83
CA ASN A 77 -5.64 0.40 13.41
C ASN A 77 -5.75 -0.70 14.47
N ARG A 78 -5.22 -1.89 14.19
CA ARG A 78 -5.20 -3.00 15.17
C ARG A 78 -4.44 -2.64 16.43
N VAL A 79 -3.30 -1.95 16.32
CA VAL A 79 -2.54 -1.48 17.48
C VAL A 79 -3.33 -0.43 18.27
N GLN A 80 -3.98 0.50 17.58
CA GLN A 80 -4.80 1.53 18.22
C GLN A 80 -5.98 0.92 18.99
N GLU A 81 -6.70 -0.02 18.37
CA GLU A 81 -7.81 -0.76 18.99
C GLU A 81 -7.34 -1.54 20.23
N GLU A 82 -6.17 -2.18 20.17
CA GLU A 82 -5.59 -2.91 21.30
C GLU A 82 -5.22 -1.96 22.46
N ILE A 83 -4.68 -0.77 22.16
CA ILE A 83 -4.37 0.26 23.17
C ILE A 83 -5.66 0.74 23.86
N GLU A 84 -6.70 1.02 23.08
CA GLU A 84 -8.00 1.46 23.61
C GLU A 84 -8.67 0.37 24.45
N SER A 85 -8.62 -0.87 23.99
CA SER A 85 -9.10 -2.05 24.72
C SER A 85 -8.39 -2.20 26.06
N ARG A 86 -7.05 -2.11 26.08
CA ARG A 86 -6.26 -2.17 27.31
C ARG A 86 -6.59 -1.03 28.27
N LYS A 87 -6.72 0.19 27.76
CA LYS A 87 -7.09 1.35 28.58
C LYS A 87 -8.46 1.16 29.22
N LYS A 88 -9.44 0.66 28.45
CA LYS A 88 -10.78 0.37 28.95
C LYS A 88 -10.74 -0.70 30.04
N ALA A 89 -10.05 -1.82 29.79
CA ALA A 89 -9.90 -2.88 30.78
C ALA A 89 -9.24 -2.39 32.08
N GLN A 90 -8.22 -1.52 31.97
CA GLN A 90 -7.58 -0.91 33.14
C GLN A 90 -8.56 -0.04 33.94
N MET A 91 -9.37 0.79 33.26
CA MET A 91 -10.40 1.60 33.91
C MET A 91 -11.46 0.73 34.59
N ASP A 92 -11.91 -0.34 33.94
CA ASP A 92 -12.91 -1.26 34.50
C ASP A 92 -12.38 -1.95 35.77
N ILE A 93 -11.11 -2.40 35.76
CA ILE A 93 -10.45 -2.97 36.95
C ILE A 93 -10.33 -1.93 38.07
N GLN A 94 -9.94 -0.69 37.74
CA GLN A 94 -9.80 0.37 38.72
C GLN A 94 -11.16 0.68 39.40
N ASN A 95 -12.22 0.81 38.61
CA ASN A 95 -13.58 0.99 39.12
C ASN A 95 -14.02 -0.15 40.05
N LEU A 96 -13.66 -1.39 39.70
CA LEU A 96 -13.95 -2.57 40.53
C LEU A 96 -13.18 -2.52 41.86
N ILE A 97 -11.89 -2.16 41.82
CA ILE A 97 -11.07 -1.99 43.03
C ILE A 97 -11.69 -0.94 43.95
N GLU A 98 -12.06 0.23 43.42
CA GLU A 98 -12.68 1.31 44.19
C GLU A 98 -14.02 0.87 44.81
N SER A 99 -14.85 0.16 44.04
CA SER A 99 -16.10 -0.41 44.54
C SER A 99 -15.87 -1.37 45.72
N LYS A 100 -14.86 -2.24 45.61
CA LYS A 100 -14.52 -3.21 46.67
C LYS A 100 -13.90 -2.55 47.89
N GLN A 101 -13.05 -1.54 47.71
CA GLN A 101 -12.51 -0.75 48.81
C GLN A 101 -13.62 -0.06 49.60
N LYS A 102 -14.59 0.57 48.91
CA LYS A 102 -15.75 1.19 49.55
C LYS A 102 -16.62 0.18 50.32
N GLN A 103 -16.81 -1.02 49.77
CA GLN A 103 -17.52 -2.10 50.49
C GLN A 103 -16.76 -2.52 51.75
N LEU A 104 -15.44 -2.63 51.66
CA LEU A 104 -14.59 -3.01 52.78
C LEU A 104 -14.60 -1.94 53.89
N GLU A 105 -14.53 -0.66 53.52
CA GLU A 105 -14.64 0.46 54.47
C GLU A 105 -15.97 0.44 55.23
N LYS A 106 -17.07 0.18 54.51
CA LYS A 106 -18.40 0.05 55.11
C LYS A 106 -18.44 -1.11 56.12
N LEU A 107 -17.97 -2.29 55.73
CA LEU A 107 -17.96 -3.45 56.63
C LEU A 107 -17.08 -3.22 57.86
N ASN A 108 -15.92 -2.56 57.68
CA ASN A 108 -15.05 -2.20 58.81
C ASN A 108 -15.73 -1.22 59.78
N ALA A 109 -16.48 -0.24 59.26
CA ALA A 109 -17.23 0.67 60.09
C ALA A 109 -18.35 -0.05 60.86
N GLU A 110 -19.05 -0.99 60.21
CA GLU A 110 -20.06 -1.84 60.86
C GLU A 110 -19.42 -2.69 61.98
N ILE A 111 -18.29 -3.36 61.72
CA ILE A 111 -17.58 -4.16 62.74
C ILE A 111 -17.22 -3.31 63.94
N ARG A 112 -16.62 -2.13 63.74
CA ARG A 112 -16.29 -1.21 64.85
C ARG A 112 -17.51 -0.80 65.65
N SER A 113 -18.65 -0.60 64.99
CA SER A 113 -19.91 -0.28 65.67
C SER A 113 -20.40 -1.44 66.54
N TRP A 114 -20.28 -2.69 66.06
CA TRP A 114 -20.64 -3.87 66.84
C TRP A 114 -19.70 -4.09 68.03
N GLU A 115 -18.39 -3.92 67.85
CA GLU A 115 -17.41 -4.03 68.93
C GLU A 115 -17.66 -3.02 70.07
N GLU A 116 -18.01 -1.79 69.71
CA GLU A 116 -18.37 -0.75 70.69
C GLU A 116 -19.68 -1.08 71.41
N TYR A 117 -20.68 -1.61 70.69
CA TYR A 117 -21.93 -2.06 71.29
C TYR A 117 -21.71 -3.21 72.30
N ASP A 118 -20.91 -4.21 71.93
CA ASP A 118 -20.58 -5.35 72.79
C ASP A 118 -19.83 -4.89 74.05
N ARG A 119 -18.91 -3.93 73.91
CA ARG A 119 -18.21 -3.32 75.06
C ARG A 119 -19.21 -2.65 76.01
N GLN A 120 -20.12 -1.83 75.48
CA GLN A 120 -21.15 -1.16 76.29
C GLN A 120 -22.07 -2.16 76.99
N LEU A 121 -22.44 -3.26 76.31
CA LEU A 121 -23.24 -4.33 76.88
C LEU A 121 -22.52 -5.00 78.07
N ALA A 122 -21.21 -5.29 77.92
CA ALA A 122 -20.40 -5.88 78.98
C ALA A 122 -20.31 -4.95 80.20
N GLU A 123 -20.01 -3.66 80.00
CA GLU A 123 -19.96 -2.68 81.09
C GLU A 123 -21.30 -2.54 81.82
N ASN A 124 -22.42 -2.53 81.08
CA ASN A 124 -23.75 -2.45 81.67
C ASN A 124 -24.11 -3.70 82.47
N LYS A 125 -23.69 -4.89 82.00
CA LYS A 125 -23.87 -6.14 82.73
C LYS A 125 -23.08 -6.13 84.05
N ASP A 126 -21.85 -5.63 84.05
CA ASP A 126 -21.03 -5.52 85.26
C ASP A 126 -21.65 -4.53 86.27
N LYS A 127 -22.18 -3.40 85.79
CA LYS A 127 -22.91 -2.44 86.64
C LYS A 127 -24.17 -3.05 87.27
N LEU A 128 -24.93 -3.83 86.51
CA LEU A 128 -26.11 -4.55 87.01
C LEU A 128 -25.74 -5.64 88.04
N ALA A 129 -24.57 -6.26 87.93
CA ALA A 129 -24.11 -7.26 88.88
C ALA A 129 -23.61 -6.66 90.22
N MET A 130 -23.36 -5.34 90.28
CA MET A 130 -22.94 -4.62 91.49
C MET A 130 -24.10 -4.03 92.33
N ILE A 131 -25.34 -4.09 91.83
CA ILE A 131 -26.55 -3.61 92.50
C ILE A 131 -27.30 -4.81 93.10
#